data_AF-A0A7X7SB96-F1
#
_entry.id   AF-A0A7X7SB96-F1
#
_cell.length_a   1.000
_cell.length_b   1.000
_cell.length_c   1.000
_cell.angle_alpha   90.00
_cell.angle_beta   90.00
_cell.angle_gamma   90.00
#
_symmetry.space_group_name_H-M   'P 1'
#
loop_
_entity.id
_entity.type
_entity.pdbx_description
1 polymer ?
#
loop_
_entity_poly.entity_id
_entity_poly.type
_entity_poly.pdbx_seq_one_letter_code
_entity_poly.pdbx_strand_id
1 'polypeptide(L)'
;MGMDAEEKRIQKILGKDNDRTTRNAERYRDFLLKHLPLPVIVTGTEDFPWEEKYVFGGWSEAEYERLKKVRPSYTDTFELQALDPPDEHDDVVAVVKRMSDGQMFEIGLSWLCCEDEGSEAFELLSDYGIWHTNY
;
A
#
# COMPACT_ATOMS: atom_id res chain seq x y z
N MET A 1 23.51 -18.35 2.25
CA MET A 1 22.96 -17.02 1.96
C MET A 1 22.44 -16.48 3.28
N GLY A 2 22.88 -15.29 3.69
CA GLY A 2 22.29 -14.63 4.85
C GLY A 2 20.91 -14.09 4.46
N MET A 3 20.00 -13.98 5.43
CA MET A 3 18.72 -13.30 5.22
C MET A 3 18.98 -11.83 4.87
N ASP A 4 18.20 -11.33 3.92
CA ASP A 4 18.19 -9.92 3.52
C ASP A 4 17.73 -9.03 4.68
N ALA A 5 18.00 -7.73 4.60
CA ALA A 5 17.75 -6.81 5.73
C ALA A 5 16.25 -6.68 6.02
N GLU A 6 15.45 -6.64 4.95
CA GLU A 6 13.99 -6.65 4.89
C GLU A 6 13.44 -7.88 5.61
N GLU A 7 13.94 -9.06 5.25
CA GLU A 7 13.48 -10.34 5.82
C GLU A 7 13.70 -10.39 7.34
N LYS A 8 14.82 -9.82 7.83
CA LYS A 8 15.07 -9.71 9.27
C LYS A 8 14.08 -8.77 9.95
N ARG A 9 13.70 -7.65 9.32
CA ARG A 9 12.70 -6.71 9.86
C ARG A 9 11.31 -7.36 9.88
N ILE A 10 10.90 -8.02 8.80
CA ILE A 10 9.64 -8.78 8.72
C ILE A 10 9.57 -9.87 9.79
N GLN A 11 10.62 -10.69 9.93
CA GLN A 11 10.67 -11.73 10.97
C GLN A 11 10.67 -11.16 12.39
N LYS A 12 11.17 -9.94 12.61
CA LYS A 12 11.09 -9.26 13.91
C LYS A 12 9.64 -8.91 14.28
N ILE A 13 8.78 -8.68 13.28
CA ILE A 13 7.37 -8.35 13.46
C ILE A 13 6.52 -9.62 13.59
N LEU A 14 6.64 -10.56 12.65
CA LEU A 14 5.78 -11.75 12.56
C LEU A 14 6.35 -12.99 13.23
N GLY A 15 7.67 -13.07 13.39
CA GLY A 15 8.38 -14.28 13.82
C GLY A 15 8.73 -15.17 12.63
N LYS A 16 9.02 -16.45 12.93
CA LYS A 16 9.39 -17.45 11.92
C LYS A 16 8.21 -17.96 11.09
N ASP A 17 7.00 -17.84 11.63
CA ASP A 17 5.74 -18.15 10.95
C ASP A 17 5.18 -16.83 10.40
N ASN A 18 5.63 -16.48 9.20
CA ASN A 18 5.33 -15.22 8.51
C ASN A 18 4.64 -15.44 7.16
N ASP A 19 4.00 -16.60 6.95
CA ASP A 19 3.18 -16.86 5.76
C ASP A 19 2.07 -15.81 5.63
N ARG A 20 1.70 -15.46 4.39
CA ARG A 20 0.61 -14.52 4.13
C ARG A 20 -0.72 -15.17 4.47
N THR A 21 -1.26 -14.73 5.59
CA THR A 21 -2.55 -15.15 6.13
C THR A 21 -3.22 -13.96 6.78
N THR A 22 -4.55 -13.96 6.86
CA THR A 22 -5.34 -12.92 7.53
C THR A 22 -4.81 -12.62 8.93
N ARG A 23 -4.48 -13.66 9.70
CA ARG A 23 -3.93 -13.52 11.06
C ARG A 23 -2.60 -12.78 11.08
N ASN A 24 -1.70 -13.04 10.14
CA ASN A 24 -0.42 -12.35 10.08
C ASN A 24 -0.58 -10.92 9.53
N ALA A 25 -1.49 -10.70 8.57
CA ALA A 25 -1.84 -9.36 8.09
C ALA A 25 -2.41 -8.49 9.22
N GLU A 26 -3.30 -9.02 10.06
CA GLU A 26 -3.79 -8.33 11.27
C GLU A 26 -2.68 -7.98 12.26
N ARG A 27 -1.75 -8.91 12.51
CA ARG A 27 -0.60 -8.65 13.39
C ARG A 27 0.33 -7.58 12.81
N TYR A 28 0.54 -7.58 11.50
CA TYR A 28 1.35 -6.58 10.82
C TYR A 28 0.66 -5.21 10.87
N ARG A 29 -0.64 -5.15 10.60
CA ARG A 29 -1.47 -3.96 10.76
C ARG A 29 -1.37 -3.37 12.17
N ASP A 30 -1.51 -4.20 13.20
CA ASP A 30 -1.40 -3.76 14.60
C ASP A 30 -0.01 -3.22 14.94
N PHE A 31 1.02 -3.75 14.28
CA PHE A 31 2.37 -3.21 14.38
C PHE A 31 2.48 -1.84 13.67
N LEU A 32 2.01 -1.73 12.43
CA LEU A 32 2.03 -0.50 11.65
C LEU A 32 1.25 0.63 12.35
N LEU A 33 0.06 0.36 12.89
CA LEU A 33 -0.74 1.35 13.64
C LEU A 33 -0.03 1.93 14.88
N LYS A 34 0.94 1.20 15.46
CA LYS A 34 1.72 1.67 16.62
C LYS A 34 2.95 2.49 16.23
N HIS A 35 3.44 2.35 15.00
CA HIS A 35 4.74 2.90 14.57
C HIS A 35 4.61 3.93 13.44
N LEU A 36 3.53 3.91 12.65
CA LEU A 36 3.30 4.90 11.62
C LEU A 36 2.82 6.22 12.22
N PRO A 37 3.42 7.36 11.82
CA PRO A 37 2.99 8.68 12.28
C PRO A 37 1.82 9.19 11.44
N LEU A 38 0.65 8.55 11.54
CA LEU A 38 -0.52 8.94 10.73
C LEU A 38 -0.95 10.40 10.99
N PRO A 39 -1.31 11.18 9.93
CA PRO A 39 -1.34 10.77 8.53
C PRO A 39 0.04 10.74 7.86
N VAL A 40 0.22 9.83 6.89
CA VAL A 40 1.46 9.69 6.09
C VAL A 40 1.16 9.98 4.62
N ILE A 41 2.05 10.69 3.93
CA ILE A 41 1.91 10.94 2.48
C ILE A 41 2.36 9.71 1.69
N VAL A 42 1.48 9.22 0.83
CA VAL A 42 1.67 8.00 0.04
C VAL A 42 1.25 8.20 -1.41
N THR A 43 1.79 7.37 -2.30
CA THR A 43 1.43 7.29 -3.72
C THR A 43 1.34 5.81 -4.15
N GLY A 44 0.87 5.54 -5.36
CA GLY A 44 0.80 4.17 -5.87
C GLY A 44 2.18 3.62 -6.23
N THR A 45 2.44 2.35 -5.92
CA THR A 45 3.68 1.66 -6.29
C THR A 45 3.76 1.37 -7.79
N GLU A 46 2.64 1.00 -8.38
CA GLU A 46 2.47 0.65 -9.80
C GLU A 46 1.03 0.91 -10.25
N ASP A 47 0.76 0.76 -11.55
CA ASP A 47 -0.57 1.01 -12.10
C ASP A 47 -1.63 0.10 -11.45
N PHE A 48 -2.71 0.70 -10.98
CA PHE A 48 -3.77 -0.07 -10.35
C PHE A 48 -4.48 -0.95 -11.40
N PRO A 49 -5.13 -2.06 -11.00
CA PRO A 49 -5.72 -3.02 -11.95
C PRO A 49 -6.69 -2.42 -12.98
N TRP A 50 -7.35 -1.30 -12.64
CA TRP A 50 -8.27 -0.63 -13.57
C TRP A 50 -7.54 0.23 -14.63
N GLU A 51 -6.29 0.62 -14.35
CA GLU A 51 -5.41 1.48 -15.16
C GLU A 51 -4.63 0.69 -16.20
N GLU A 52 -4.32 -0.60 -15.96
CA GLU A 52 -3.51 -1.47 -16.83
C GLU A 52 -3.91 -1.38 -18.31
N LYS A 53 -5.22 -1.44 -18.60
CA LYS A 53 -5.72 -1.40 -19.99
C LYS A 53 -5.49 -0.04 -20.69
N TYR A 54 -5.36 1.04 -19.92
CA TYR A 54 -5.04 2.36 -20.45
C TYR A 54 -3.52 2.55 -20.56
N VAL A 55 -2.75 2.09 -19.57
CA VAL A 55 -1.29 2.20 -19.53
C VAL A 55 -0.61 1.29 -20.55
N PHE A 56 -1.02 0.02 -20.63
CA PHE A 56 -0.43 -0.99 -21.52
C PHE A 56 -1.33 -1.38 -22.70
N GLY A 57 -2.65 -1.36 -22.51
CA GLY A 57 -3.61 -1.85 -23.50
C GLY A 57 -3.91 -0.88 -24.66
N GLY A 58 -3.39 0.35 -24.63
CA GLY A 58 -3.59 1.36 -25.68
C GLY A 58 -5.03 1.88 -25.78
N TRP A 59 -5.80 1.83 -24.68
CA TRP A 59 -7.16 2.38 -24.63
C TRP A 59 -7.17 3.90 -24.69
N SER A 60 -8.37 4.50 -24.78
CA SER A 60 -8.52 5.95 -24.93
C SER A 60 -7.94 6.71 -23.73
N GLU A 61 -6.91 7.52 -23.99
CA GLU A 61 -6.33 8.44 -23.01
C GLU A 61 -7.37 9.46 -22.50
N ALA A 62 -8.27 9.92 -23.37
CA ALA A 62 -9.35 10.82 -22.97
C ALA A 62 -10.37 10.17 -22.02
N GLU A 63 -10.56 8.85 -22.11
CA GLU A 63 -11.37 8.09 -21.17
C GLU A 63 -10.63 7.89 -19.84
N TYR A 64 -9.34 7.56 -19.90
CA TYR A 64 -8.48 7.43 -18.74
C TYR A 64 -8.49 8.71 -17.88
N GLU A 65 -8.25 9.87 -18.50
CA GLU A 65 -8.29 11.17 -17.82
C GLU A 65 -9.66 11.55 -17.25
N ARG A 66 -10.75 11.02 -17.81
CA ARG A 66 -12.09 11.19 -17.24
C ARG A 66 -12.28 10.32 -16.01
N LEU A 67 -11.81 9.08 -16.05
CA LEU A 67 -11.93 8.13 -14.94
C LEU A 67 -11.08 8.53 -13.73
N LYS A 68 -9.86 9.04 -13.94
CA LYS A 68 -8.99 9.54 -12.87
C LYS A 68 -9.64 10.62 -11.98
N LYS A 69 -10.63 11.35 -12.51
CA LYS A 69 -11.38 12.35 -11.72
C LYS A 69 -12.23 11.72 -10.61
N VAL A 70 -12.65 10.47 -10.78
CA VAL A 70 -13.56 9.77 -9.86
C VAL A 70 -12.99 8.48 -9.28
N ARG A 71 -11.89 7.97 -9.84
CA ARG A 71 -11.18 6.78 -9.36
C ARG A 71 -9.79 7.19 -8.83
N PRO A 72 -9.26 6.45 -7.83
CA PRO A 72 -7.87 6.66 -7.42
C PRO A 72 -6.95 6.19 -8.55
N SER A 73 -5.88 6.95 -8.80
CA SER A 73 -4.82 6.58 -9.73
C SER A 73 -3.52 6.34 -8.97
N TYR A 74 -2.67 5.45 -9.46
CA TYR A 74 -1.33 5.27 -8.90
C TYR A 74 -0.47 6.54 -8.96
N THR A 75 -0.82 7.46 -9.86
CA THR A 75 -0.17 8.78 -9.99
C THR A 75 -0.73 9.86 -9.08
N ASP A 76 -1.77 9.56 -8.30
CA ASP A 76 -2.29 10.48 -7.29
C ASP A 76 -1.39 10.45 -6.04
N THR A 77 -1.35 11.59 -5.34
CA THR A 77 -0.81 11.69 -3.98
C THR A 77 -1.95 11.63 -2.97
N PHE A 78 -1.79 10.82 -1.94
CA PHE A 78 -2.77 10.63 -0.88
C PHE A 78 -2.20 10.86 0.51
N GLU A 79 -3.07 11.24 1.44
CA GLU A 79 -2.83 11.11 2.88
C GLU A 79 -3.40 9.77 3.34
N LEU A 80 -2.55 8.87 3.84
CA LEU A 80 -2.95 7.67 4.56
C LEU A 80 -3.53 8.07 5.92
N GLN A 81 -4.84 7.90 6.11
CA GLN A 81 -5.56 8.35 7.29
C GLN A 81 -5.71 7.24 8.33
N ALA A 82 -5.99 6.02 7.88
CA ALA A 82 -6.22 4.87 8.75
C ALA A 82 -5.87 3.56 8.05
N LEU A 83 -5.73 2.50 8.85
CA LEU A 83 -5.58 1.13 8.40
C LEU A 83 -6.73 0.30 8.97
N ASP A 84 -7.55 -0.24 8.09
CA ASP A 84 -8.65 -1.14 8.40
C ASP A 84 -8.20 -2.61 8.33
N PRO A 85 -8.98 -3.55 8.88
CA PRO A 85 -8.65 -4.98 8.81
C PRO A 85 -8.38 -5.45 7.39
N PRO A 86 -7.59 -6.52 7.21
CA PRO A 86 -7.28 -7.03 5.88
C PRO A 86 -8.53 -7.52 5.13
N ASP A 87 -8.50 -7.41 3.82
CA ASP A 87 -9.55 -7.85 2.92
C ASP A 87 -9.49 -9.37 2.62
N GLU A 88 -10.27 -9.83 1.65
CA GLU A 88 -10.31 -11.23 1.23
C GLU A 88 -9.02 -11.74 0.56
N HIS A 89 -8.09 -10.83 0.25
CA HIS A 89 -6.76 -11.13 -0.29
C HIS A 89 -5.66 -11.10 0.77
N ASP A 90 -6.04 -10.98 2.05
CA ASP A 90 -5.13 -10.79 3.17
C ASP A 90 -4.33 -9.48 3.11
N ASP A 91 -4.79 -8.49 2.33
CA ASP A 91 -4.17 -7.17 2.25
C ASP A 91 -4.86 -6.20 3.22
N VAL A 92 -4.08 -5.56 4.08
CA VAL A 92 -4.52 -4.47 4.96
C VAL A 92 -5.15 -3.37 4.13
N VAL A 93 -6.38 -2.98 4.49
CA VAL A 93 -7.10 -1.92 3.77
C VAL A 93 -6.61 -0.55 4.23
N ALA A 94 -6.03 0.22 3.33
CA ALA A 94 -5.61 1.60 3.55
C ALA A 94 -6.77 2.56 3.25
N VAL A 95 -7.19 3.32 4.27
CA VAL A 95 -8.14 4.41 4.09
C VAL A 95 -7.35 5.68 3.78
N VAL A 96 -7.48 6.14 2.54
CA VAL A 96 -6.67 7.25 2.03
C VAL A 96 -7.53 8.43 1.59
N LYS A 97 -6.98 9.63 1.70
CA LYS A 97 -7.60 10.86 1.22
C LYS A 97 -6.74 11.45 0.12
N ARG A 98 -7.30 11.60 -1.08
CA ARG A 98 -6.57 12.21 -2.21
C ARG A 98 -6.33 13.69 -1.96
N MET A 99 -5.10 14.14 -2.17
CA MET A 99 -4.68 15.51 -1.89
C MET A 99 -5.32 16.55 -2.82
N SER A 100 -5.57 16.20 -4.08
CA SER A 100 -6.01 17.13 -5.11
C SER A 100 -7.46 17.60 -4.93
N ASP A 101 -8.33 16.76 -4.37
CA ASP A 101 -9.76 17.05 -4.24
C ASP A 101 -10.41 16.56 -2.93
N GLY A 102 -9.65 15.92 -2.05
CA GLY A 102 -10.12 15.46 -0.74
C GLY A 102 -11.05 14.24 -0.80
N GLN A 103 -11.18 13.57 -1.95
CA GLN A 103 -11.96 12.34 -2.05
C GLN A 103 -11.31 11.21 -1.22
N MET A 104 -12.15 10.39 -0.59
CA MET A 104 -11.72 9.25 0.22
C MET A 104 -11.77 7.97 -0.61
N PHE A 105 -10.77 7.10 -0.44
CA PHE A 105 -10.69 5.80 -1.10
C PHE A 105 -10.21 4.72 -0.13
N GLU A 106 -10.55 3.49 -0.44
CA GLU A 106 -9.99 2.28 0.16
C GLU A 106 -9.11 1.61 -0.90
N ILE A 107 -7.84 1.38 -0.56
CA ILE A 107 -6.84 0.78 -1.44
C ILE A 107 -6.09 -0.28 -0.62
N GLY A 108 -5.73 -1.41 -1.22
CA GLY A 108 -4.85 -2.38 -0.55
C GLY A 108 -3.52 -1.73 -0.21
N LEU A 109 -3.05 -1.85 1.02
CA LEU A 109 -1.85 -1.16 1.50
C LEU A 109 -0.61 -1.60 0.70
N SER A 110 -0.61 -2.82 0.14
CA SER A 110 0.50 -3.34 -0.65
C SER A 110 0.70 -2.60 -1.98
N TRP A 111 -0.31 -1.87 -2.44
CA TRP A 111 -0.27 -1.03 -3.65
C TRP A 111 0.22 0.39 -3.40
N LEU A 112 0.58 0.73 -2.15
CA LEU A 112 0.97 2.08 -1.75
C LEU A 112 2.39 2.11 -1.20
N CYS A 113 3.12 3.17 -1.52
CA CYS A 113 4.43 3.48 -0.93
C CYS A 113 4.43 4.90 -0.37
N CYS A 114 5.31 5.17 0.60
CA CYS A 114 5.52 6.53 1.09
C CYS A 114 6.28 7.34 0.03
N GLU A 115 5.92 8.62 -0.14
CA GLU A 115 6.66 9.51 -1.05
C GLU A 115 8.04 9.91 -0.50
N ASP A 116 8.21 9.95 0.82
CA ASP A 116 9.48 10.33 1.47
C ASP A 116 10.35 9.08 1.74
N GLU A 117 11.18 8.72 0.75
CA GLU A 117 12.12 7.57 0.82
C GLU A 117 13.09 7.62 2.02
N GLY A 118 13.33 8.80 2.60
CA GLY A 118 14.19 8.95 3.77
C GLY A 118 13.49 8.70 5.11
N SER A 119 12.18 8.51 5.11
CA SER A 119 11.37 8.40 6.32
C SER A 119 11.32 6.97 6.88
N GLU A 120 11.11 6.85 8.19
CA GLU A 120 10.81 5.55 8.81
C GLU A 120 9.51 4.94 8.28
N ALA A 121 8.54 5.79 7.91
CA ALA A 121 7.29 5.34 7.31
C ALA A 121 7.51 4.65 5.95
N PHE A 122 8.47 5.12 5.16
CA PHE A 122 8.85 4.47 3.91
C PHE A 122 9.38 3.06 4.13
N GLU A 123 10.28 2.85 5.09
CA GLU A 123 10.81 1.51 5.39
C GLU A 123 9.67 0.58 5.86
N LEU A 124 8.82 1.06 6.77
CA LEU A 124 7.69 0.28 7.31
C LEU A 124 6.68 -0.14 6.23
N LEU A 125 6.31 0.77 5.34
CA LEU A 125 5.37 0.48 4.25
C LEU A 125 6.02 -0.39 3.16
N SER A 126 7.29 -0.16 2.85
CA SER A 126 8.04 -0.98 1.89
C SER A 126 8.18 -2.43 2.38
N ASP A 127 8.54 -2.63 3.65
CA ASP A 127 8.63 -3.96 4.25
C ASP A 127 7.28 -4.70 4.21
N TYR A 128 6.17 -3.98 4.43
CA TYR A 128 4.83 -4.55 4.30
C TYR A 128 4.54 -5.02 2.87
N GLY A 129 4.79 -4.17 1.87
CA GLY A 129 4.57 -4.52 0.46
C GLY A 129 5.42 -5.71 0.02
N ILE A 130 6.69 -5.78 0.47
CA ILE A 130 7.59 -6.91 0.23
C ILE A 130 7.04 -8.18 0.87
N TRP A 131 6.61 -8.10 2.13
CA TRP A 131 6.02 -9.24 2.83
C TRP A 131 4.77 -9.75 2.11
N HIS A 132 3.84 -8.86 1.77
CA HIS A 132 2.57 -9.22 1.13
C HIS A 132 2.74 -9.86 -0.26
N THR A 133 3.81 -9.49 -0.98
CA THR A 133 4.09 -9.98 -2.34
C THR A 133 4.84 -11.32 -2.36
N ASN A 134 5.69 -11.59 -1.36
CA ASN A 134 6.63 -12.72 -1.41
C ASN A 134 6.27 -13.92 -0.51
N TYR A 135 5.35 -13.75 0.45
CA TYR A 135 4.92 -14.80 1.39
C TYR A 135 3.46 -15.19 1.16
#